data_AF-A0A7X7KZP2-F1
#
_entry.id   AF-A0A7X7KZP2-F1
#
_cell.length_a   1.000
_cell.length_b   1.000
_cell.length_c   1.000
_cell.angle_alpha   90.00
_cell.angle_beta   90.00
_cell.angle_gamma   90.00
#
_symmetry.space_group_name_H-M   'P 1'
#
loop_
_entity.id
_entity.type
_entity.pdbx_description
1 polymer ?
#
loop_
_entity_poly.entity_id
_entity_poly.type
_entity_poly.pdbx_seq_one_letter_code
_entity_poly.pdbx_strand_id
1 'polypeptide(L)'
;VHAAGPVRLAGSLIADGSPTSTFGGPSGGGIWVTAERFSFLPGSRLQARGGYSGYSYSGGGGGRIALGIHLTGEDLAQLAATGLPVSPAATLEAPAFLDRYPGVTVDVTPVTVREDEKSAQPGTFVLLDATRRGTMLLLR
;
A
#
# COMPACT_ATOMS: atom_id res chain seq x y z
N VAL A 1 1.75 -1.38 -12.08
CA VAL A 1 0.90 -2.06 -13.08
C VAL A 1 -0.45 -1.37 -13.15
N HIS A 2 -1.00 -1.14 -14.34
CA HIS A 2 -2.34 -0.58 -14.52
C HIS A 2 -3.27 -1.60 -15.18
N ALA A 3 -4.41 -1.88 -14.54
CA ALA A 3 -5.48 -2.68 -15.11
C ALA A 3 -6.58 -1.75 -15.65
N ALA A 4 -6.90 -1.89 -16.94
CA ALA A 4 -7.94 -1.08 -17.58
C ALA A 4 -9.36 -1.37 -17.07
N GLY A 5 -9.54 -2.47 -16.32
CA GLY A 5 -10.82 -2.88 -15.74
C GLY A 5 -10.72 -3.20 -14.25
N PRO A 6 -11.76 -3.81 -13.66
CA PRO A 6 -11.79 -4.13 -12.25
C PRO A 6 -10.76 -5.21 -11.90
N VAL A 7 -10.09 -5.05 -10.75
CA VAL A 7 -9.21 -6.06 -10.18
C VAL A 7 -9.88 -6.70 -8.97
N ARG A 8 -9.94 -8.03 -8.96
CA ARG A 8 -10.42 -8.80 -7.82
C ARG A 8 -9.24 -9.40 -7.08
N LEU A 9 -9.08 -9.02 -5.81
CA LEU A 9 -8.07 -9.61 -4.94
C LEU A 9 -8.73 -10.68 -4.05
N ALA A 10 -8.18 -11.89 -4.12
CA ALA A 10 -8.61 -13.04 -3.31
C ALA A 10 -7.46 -13.63 -2.48
N GLY A 11 -6.30 -12.96 -2.49
CA GLY A 11 -5.07 -13.44 -1.88
C GLY A 11 -4.31 -12.29 -1.25
N SER A 12 -2.98 -12.29 -1.42
CA SER A 12 -2.12 -11.32 -0.74
C SER A 12 -1.29 -10.47 -1.71
N LEU A 13 -1.13 -9.19 -1.38
CA LEU A 13 -0.04 -8.37 -1.89
C LEU A 13 1.00 -8.24 -0.77
N ILE A 14 2.21 -8.73 -0.99
CA ILE A 14 3.27 -8.81 0.01
C ILE A 14 4.50 -8.07 -0.51
N ALA A 15 4.84 -6.97 0.15
CA ALA A 15 6.00 -6.13 -0.14
C ALA A 15 7.04 -6.21 1.00
N ASP A 16 7.11 -7.37 1.66
CA ASP A 16 7.93 -7.58 2.84
C ASP A 16 9.43 -7.66 2.55
N GLY A 17 10.23 -7.21 3.51
CA GLY A 17 11.65 -7.52 3.56
C GLY A 17 11.86 -8.90 4.18
N SER A 18 12.65 -9.74 3.53
CA SER A 18 13.00 -11.06 4.07
C SER A 18 13.98 -10.91 5.24
N PRO A 19 13.85 -11.68 6.33
CA PRO A 19 14.87 -11.71 7.38
C PRO A 19 16.27 -12.02 6.83
N THR A 20 17.31 -11.46 7.44
CA THR A 20 18.69 -11.75 7.04
C THR A 20 19.59 -12.01 8.24
N SER A 21 20.56 -12.91 8.06
CA SER A 21 21.68 -13.16 8.96
C SER A 21 23.01 -12.70 8.35
N THR A 22 22.95 -11.77 7.40
CA THR A 22 24.13 -11.17 6.73
C THR A 22 24.16 -9.66 7.00
N PHE A 23 25.26 -9.00 6.65
CA PHE A 23 25.40 -7.55 6.79
C PHE A 23 24.30 -6.78 6.04
N GLY A 24 23.76 -5.73 6.69
CA GLY A 24 22.72 -4.86 6.14
C GLY A 24 21.33 -5.07 6.75
N GLY A 25 20.43 -4.13 6.47
CA GLY A 25 19.02 -4.18 6.88
C GLY A 25 18.13 -4.55 5.69
N PRO A 26 17.39 -5.67 5.72
CA PRO A 26 16.65 -6.12 4.56
C PRO A 26 15.35 -5.33 4.39
N SER A 27 15.36 -4.35 3.48
CA SER A 27 14.21 -3.51 3.21
C SER A 27 13.05 -4.26 2.57
N GLY A 28 11.83 -3.87 2.92
CA GLY A 28 10.66 -4.21 2.13
C GLY A 28 10.70 -3.56 0.74
N GLY A 29 9.91 -4.14 -0.17
CA GLY A 29 9.77 -3.70 -1.55
C GLY A 29 8.69 -2.64 -1.75
N GLY A 30 8.35 -2.38 -3.01
CA GLY A 30 7.26 -1.49 -3.40
C GLY A 30 6.29 -2.18 -4.34
N ILE A 31 5.00 -2.13 -4.04
CA ILE A 31 3.93 -2.56 -4.94
C ILE A 31 3.06 -1.34 -5.25
N TRP A 32 2.91 -1.05 -6.54
CA TRP A 32 1.97 -0.05 -7.03
C TRP A 32 1.04 -0.65 -8.08
N VAL A 33 -0.25 -0.70 -7.76
CA VAL A 33 -1.29 -1.26 -8.63
C VAL A 33 -2.41 -0.26 -8.80
N THR A 34 -2.78 0.03 -10.04
CA THR A 34 -3.93 0.86 -10.36
C THR A 34 -4.95 0.07 -11.15
N ALA A 35 -6.23 0.34 -10.91
CA ALA A 35 -7.35 -0.32 -11.57
C ALA A 35 -8.53 0.65 -11.71
N GLU A 36 -9.53 0.30 -12.51
CA GLU A 36 -10.82 1.01 -12.47
C GLU A 36 -11.38 0.99 -11.03
N ARG A 37 -11.43 -0.20 -10.44
CA ARG A 37 -11.84 -0.45 -9.05
C ARG A 37 -11.21 -1.73 -8.52
N PHE A 38 -11.10 -1.83 -7.19
CA PHE A 38 -10.76 -3.08 -6.52
C PHE A 38 -11.99 -3.73 -5.88
N SER A 39 -12.07 -5.05 -5.98
CA SER A 39 -12.97 -5.88 -5.18
C SER A 39 -12.13 -6.83 -4.34
N PHE A 40 -12.07 -6.58 -3.04
CA PHE A 40 -11.37 -7.44 -2.10
C PHE A 40 -12.32 -8.50 -1.56
N LEU A 41 -11.91 -9.76 -1.61
CA LEU A 41 -12.64 -10.82 -0.92
C LEU A 41 -12.26 -10.86 0.56
N PRO A 42 -13.18 -11.33 1.43
CA PRO A 42 -12.85 -11.56 2.84
C PRO A 42 -11.58 -12.40 2.98
N GLY A 43 -10.66 -11.98 3.85
CA GLY A 43 -9.36 -12.61 4.03
C GLY A 43 -8.26 -12.11 3.08
N SER A 44 -8.55 -11.17 2.18
CA SER A 44 -7.51 -10.48 1.41
C SER A 44 -6.51 -9.79 2.34
N ARG A 45 -5.22 -9.88 2.01
CA ARG A 45 -4.15 -9.39 2.88
C ARG A 45 -3.18 -8.48 2.13
N LEU A 46 -2.89 -7.33 2.72
CA LEU A 46 -1.94 -6.35 2.23
C LEU A 46 -0.84 -6.23 3.28
N GLN A 47 0.39 -6.58 2.94
CA GLN A 47 1.49 -6.63 3.91
C GLN A 47 2.73 -5.95 3.33
N ALA A 48 3.32 -5.03 4.09
CA ALA A 48 4.45 -4.22 3.60
C ALA A 48 5.49 -3.97 4.69
N ARG A 49 5.92 -5.01 5.40
CA ARG A 49 6.81 -4.89 6.56
C ARG A 49 8.28 -4.84 6.12
N GLY A 50 9.14 -4.22 6.92
CA GLY A 50 10.57 -4.41 6.74
C GLY A 50 11.01 -5.79 7.21
N GLY A 51 12.19 -6.25 6.81
CA GLY A 51 12.81 -7.45 7.37
C GLY A 51 13.75 -7.12 8.53
N TYR A 52 13.84 -8.01 9.50
CA TYR A 52 14.77 -7.87 10.61
C TYR A 52 16.16 -8.42 10.27
N SER A 53 17.17 -8.03 11.05
CA SER A 53 18.51 -8.61 10.98
C SER A 53 18.81 -9.40 12.25
N GLY A 54 19.46 -10.56 12.08
CA GLY A 54 19.98 -11.39 13.18
C GLY A 54 21.15 -10.76 13.94
N TYR A 55 21.52 -9.52 13.61
CA TYR A 55 22.54 -8.75 14.32
C TYR A 55 22.00 -7.38 14.73
N SER A 56 22.58 -6.80 15.78
CA SER A 56 22.17 -5.53 16.38
C SER A 56 22.44 -4.28 15.51
N TYR A 57 23.13 -4.42 14.37
CA TYR A 57 23.66 -3.27 13.62
C TYR A 57 22.63 -2.55 12.74
N SER A 58 21.70 -3.26 12.10
CA SER A 58 20.77 -2.64 11.12
C SER A 58 19.51 -3.47 10.90
N GLY A 59 18.34 -2.84 11.01
CA GLY A 59 17.06 -3.41 10.59
C GLY A 59 16.64 -2.86 9.23
N GLY A 60 15.81 -3.59 8.49
CA GLY A 60 15.33 -3.18 7.18
C GLY A 60 14.32 -2.04 7.23
N GLY A 61 14.31 -1.22 6.17
CA GLY A 61 13.22 -0.27 5.90
C GLY A 61 11.89 -0.99 5.64
N GLY A 62 10.77 -0.35 5.95
CA GLY A 62 9.45 -0.89 5.63
C GLY A 62 9.18 -0.97 4.13
N GLY A 63 8.28 -1.87 3.75
CA GLY A 63 7.75 -1.94 2.40
C GLY A 63 6.70 -0.87 2.13
N ARG A 64 6.26 -0.77 0.87
CA ARG A 64 5.23 0.17 0.43
C ARG A 64 4.20 -0.53 -0.45
N ILE A 65 2.93 -0.37 -0.14
CA ILE A 65 1.82 -0.73 -1.03
C ILE A 65 1.01 0.52 -1.34
N ALA A 66 0.91 0.86 -2.62
CA ALA A 66 0.06 1.92 -3.12
C ALA A 66 -0.97 1.33 -4.09
N LEU A 67 -2.24 1.65 -3.86
CA LEU A 67 -3.34 1.30 -4.74
C LEU A 67 -3.94 2.56 -5.34
N GLY A 68 -4.37 2.51 -6.60
CA GLY A 68 -5.07 3.62 -7.25
C GLY A 68 -6.36 3.17 -7.91
N ILE A 69 -7.47 3.88 -7.67
CA ILE A 69 -8.77 3.64 -8.31
C ILE A 69 -9.33 4.89 -8.97
N HIS A 70 -10.09 4.68 -10.04
CA HIS A 70 -10.71 5.73 -10.85
C HIS A 70 -9.74 6.79 -11.40
N LEU A 71 -8.46 6.44 -11.55
CA LEU A 71 -7.44 7.29 -12.15
C LEU A 71 -7.60 7.29 -13.68
N THR A 72 -7.56 8.48 -14.28
CA THR A 72 -7.54 8.62 -15.75
C THR A 72 -6.15 8.32 -16.31
N GLY A 73 -6.05 8.15 -17.64
CA GLY A 73 -4.75 8.02 -18.30
C GLY A 73 -3.83 9.22 -18.06
N GLU A 74 -4.40 10.43 -17.96
CA GLU A 74 -3.67 11.65 -17.63
C GLU A 74 -3.17 11.64 -16.18
N ASP A 75 -3.99 11.20 -15.22
CA ASP A 75 -3.57 11.06 -13.82
C ASP A 75 -2.40 10.10 -13.68
N LEU A 76 -2.44 8.97 -14.41
CA LEU A 76 -1.37 7.98 -14.39
C LEU A 76 -0.07 8.53 -15.00
N ALA A 77 -0.17 9.27 -16.11
CA ALA A 77 0.98 9.92 -16.72
C ALA A 77 1.61 10.97 -15.78
N GLN A 78 0.78 11.78 -15.12
CA GLN A 78 1.24 12.81 -14.19
C GLN A 78 1.82 12.20 -12.91
N LEU A 79 1.21 11.14 -12.37
CA LEU A 79 1.74 10.38 -11.23
C LEU A 79 3.12 9.81 -11.55
N ALA A 80 3.31 9.26 -12.76
CA ALA A 80 4.60 8.74 -13.19
C ALA A 80 5.67 9.85 -13.33
N ALA A 81 5.27 11.05 -13.72
CA ALA A 81 6.18 12.18 -13.94
C ALA A 81 6.51 12.97 -12.67
N THR A 82 5.53 13.18 -11.78
CA THR A 82 5.61 14.13 -10.67
C THR A 82 5.28 13.52 -9.30
N GLY A 83 4.74 12.30 -9.27
CA GLY A 83 4.24 11.68 -8.05
C GLY A 83 2.87 12.19 -7.59
N LEU A 84 2.20 13.06 -8.35
CA LEU A 84 0.88 13.60 -8.02
C LEU A 84 -0.10 13.42 -9.21
N PRO A 85 -1.39 13.12 -8.96
CA PRO A 85 -2.40 13.09 -10.02
C PRO A 85 -2.82 14.52 -10.43
N VAL A 86 -3.41 14.67 -11.61
CA VAL A 86 -3.99 15.95 -12.05
C VAL A 86 -5.36 16.15 -11.40
N SER A 87 -6.14 15.07 -11.33
CA SER A 87 -7.46 15.04 -10.70
C SER A 87 -7.35 15.07 -9.18
N PRO A 88 -8.29 15.72 -8.47
CA PRO A 88 -8.41 15.57 -7.03
C PRO A 88 -8.61 14.10 -6.65
N ALA A 89 -7.74 13.57 -5.80
CA ALA A 89 -7.82 12.21 -5.29
C ALA A 89 -7.84 12.21 -3.77
N ALA A 90 -8.75 11.42 -3.18
CA ALA A 90 -8.74 11.16 -1.75
C ALA A 90 -7.63 10.15 -1.42
N THR A 91 -6.87 10.44 -0.38
CA THR A 91 -5.86 9.54 0.15
C THR A 91 -6.45 8.80 1.35
N LEU A 92 -6.52 7.47 1.25
CA LEU A 92 -7.01 6.58 2.30
C LEU A 92 -5.83 5.80 2.88
N GLU A 93 -5.43 6.18 4.09
CA GLU A 93 -4.52 5.40 4.92
C GLU A 93 -5.20 4.14 5.46
N ALA A 94 -4.43 3.22 6.04
CA ALA A 94 -4.91 1.90 6.44
C ALA A 94 -6.22 1.91 7.26
N PRO A 95 -6.43 2.76 8.30
CA PRO A 95 -7.69 2.74 9.04
C PRO A 95 -8.91 3.08 8.18
N ALA A 96 -8.85 4.19 7.43
CA ALA A 96 -9.96 4.63 6.58
C ALA A 96 -10.21 3.67 5.40
N PHE A 97 -9.16 2.99 4.93
CA PHE A 97 -9.28 1.91 3.95
C PHE A 97 -10.03 0.71 4.54
N LEU A 98 -9.69 0.27 5.76
CA LEU A 98 -10.31 -0.87 6.41
C LEU A 98 -11.79 -0.62 6.75
N ASP A 99 -12.16 0.62 7.08
CA ASP A 99 -13.56 1.02 7.24
C ASP A 99 -14.36 0.86 5.94
N ARG A 100 -13.73 1.16 4.80
CA ARG A 100 -14.36 1.03 3.47
C ARG A 100 -14.40 -0.42 2.95
N TYR A 101 -13.40 -1.21 3.30
CA TYR A 101 -13.25 -2.60 2.84
C TYR A 101 -13.18 -3.55 4.03
N PRO A 102 -14.32 -3.80 4.70
CA PRO A 102 -14.36 -4.70 5.84
C PRO A 102 -13.95 -6.12 5.43
N GLY A 103 -13.19 -6.79 6.30
CA GLY A 103 -12.70 -8.16 6.05
C GLY A 103 -11.38 -8.23 5.26
N VAL A 104 -10.79 -7.09 4.90
CA VAL A 104 -9.40 -6.99 4.43
C VAL A 104 -8.48 -6.78 5.62
N THR A 105 -7.22 -7.19 5.50
CA THR A 105 -6.19 -6.87 6.50
C THR A 105 -5.06 -6.07 5.86
N VAL A 106 -4.58 -5.07 6.59
CA VAL A 106 -3.39 -4.28 6.24
C VAL A 106 -2.40 -4.41 7.38
N ASP A 107 -1.21 -4.96 7.10
CA ASP A 107 -0.13 -5.13 8.08
C ASP A 107 1.13 -4.41 7.61
N VAL A 108 1.34 -3.25 8.22
CA VAL A 108 2.52 -2.37 8.02
C VAL A 108 3.31 -2.24 9.32
N THR A 109 3.08 -3.14 10.28
CA THR A 109 3.69 -3.07 11.60
C THR A 109 5.20 -3.34 11.51
N PRO A 110 6.02 -2.72 12.38
CA PRO A 110 7.44 -3.06 12.45
C PRO A 110 7.62 -4.54 12.79
N VAL A 111 8.73 -5.13 12.37
CA VAL A 111 9.13 -6.46 12.86
C VAL A 111 9.98 -6.25 14.11
N THR A 112 9.38 -6.53 15.27
CA THR A 112 10.08 -6.45 16.56
C THR A 112 10.70 -7.79 16.89
N VAL A 113 11.94 -7.75 17.35
CA VAL A 113 12.81 -8.91 17.57
C VAL A 113 13.47 -8.86 18.95
N ARG A 114 14.29 -9.86 19.27
CA ARG A 114 15.01 -9.96 20.56
C ARG A 114 16.11 -8.90 20.68
N GLU A 115 16.67 -8.73 21.87
CA GLU A 115 17.67 -7.68 22.16
C GLU A 115 18.97 -7.81 21.35
N ASP A 116 19.32 -9.02 20.91
CA ASP A 116 20.49 -9.31 20.07
C ASP A 116 20.26 -9.10 18.57
N GLU A 117 19.01 -8.86 18.16
CA GLU A 117 18.58 -8.65 16.79
C GLU A 117 18.18 -7.18 16.57
N LYS A 118 18.08 -6.74 15.30
CA LYS A 118 17.61 -5.38 14.99
C LYS A 118 16.26 -5.38 14.30
N SER A 119 15.30 -4.73 14.97
CA SER A 119 13.92 -4.57 14.51
C SER A 119 13.83 -3.80 13.19
N ALA A 120 12.89 -4.22 12.34
CA ALA A 120 12.58 -3.56 11.09
C ALA A 120 11.69 -2.33 11.28
N GLN A 121 11.81 -1.36 10.38
CA GLN A 121 10.96 -0.18 10.34
C GLN A 121 9.53 -0.53 9.89
N PRO A 122 8.52 0.25 10.28
CA PRO A 122 7.16 0.09 9.79
C PRO A 122 7.06 0.34 8.28
N GLY A 123 6.10 -0.32 7.66
CA GLY A 123 5.71 -0.12 6.27
C GLY A 123 4.84 1.10 6.02
N THR A 124 4.39 1.24 4.79
CA THR A 124 3.38 2.23 4.41
C THR A 124 2.35 1.62 3.46
N PHE A 125 1.09 1.98 3.65
CA PHE A 125 -0.01 1.61 2.78
C PHE A 125 -0.84 2.84 2.43
N VAL A 126 -1.20 2.99 1.15
CA VAL A 126 -2.09 4.06 0.71
C VAL A 126 -3.03 3.59 -0.41
N LEU A 127 -4.29 4.02 -0.36
CA LEU A 127 -5.20 3.98 -1.51
C LEU A 127 -5.48 5.41 -1.98
N LEU A 128 -5.17 5.69 -3.24
CA LEU A 128 -5.56 6.89 -3.97
C LEU A 128 -6.89 6.64 -4.68
N ASP A 129 -7.92 7.40 -4.31
CA ASP A 129 -9.25 7.31 -4.92
C ASP A 129 -9.63 8.62 -5.63
N ALA A 130 -9.61 8.59 -6.97
CA ALA A 130 -10.01 9.70 -7.82
C ALA A 130 -11.51 9.67 -8.19
N THR A 131 -12.36 9.04 -7.37
CA THR A 131 -13.82 9.06 -7.54
C THR A 131 -14.32 10.50 -7.65
N ARG A 132 -14.90 10.85 -8.80
CA ARG A 132 -15.53 12.15 -9.01
C ARG A 132 -16.85 12.20 -8.26
N ARG A 133 -16.86 12.86 -7.09
CA ARG A 133 -18.11 13.16 -6.37
C ARG A 133 -18.81 14.31 -7.07
N GLY A 134 -19.88 14.03 -7.81
CA GLY A 134 -20.75 15.09 -8.34
C GLY A 134 -21.42 15.85 -7.21
N THR A 135 -21.33 17.17 -7.20
CA THR A 135 -22.10 18.00 -6.28
C THR A 135 -23.55 18.01 -6.75
N MET A 136 -24.44 17.36 -6.01
CA MET A 136 -25.88 17.47 -6.26
C MET A 136 -26.36 18.85 -5.77
N LEU A 137 -26.54 19.78 -6.71
CA LEU A 137 -27.20 21.06 -6.43
C LEU A 137 -28.71 20.87 -6.47
N LEU A 138 -29.33 20.79 -5.29
CA LEU A 138 -30.79 20.94 -5.16
C LEU A 138 -31.12 22.43 -5.30
N LEU A 139 -31.55 22.83 -6.50
CA LEU A 139 -32.17 24.14 -6.72
C LEU A 139 -33.62 24.05 -6.23
N ARG A 140 -33.95 24.91 -5.26
CA ARG A 140 -35.31 25.15 -4.77
C ARG A 140 -35.98 26.26 -5.58
#